data_AF-A0A4R0XQ13-F1
#
_entry.id   AF-A0A4R0XQ13-F1
#
_cell.length_a   1.000
_cell.length_b   1.000
_cell.length_c   1.000
_cell.angle_alpha   90.00
_cell.angle_beta   90.00
_cell.angle_gamma   90.00
#
_symmetry.space_group_name_H-M   'P 1'
#
loop_
_entity.id
_entity.type
_entity.pdbx_description
1 polymer ?
#
loop_
_entity_poly.entity_id
_entity_poly.type
_entity_poly.pdbx_seq_one_letter_code
_entity_poly.pdbx_strand_id
1 'polypeptide(L)'
;MRKTLTRTKEKLKEIDIRPNWSKSKKNKILLGSFLFIILVTIVLKTIVTILWDTGYYEGKFHLWYWHDKDVNFILRESEWGEKPFPPNQSAQAREFAHRALAHPYFFWSLTQFTWQTTLLLTFVLCFRLFMYDDRAPKWLRWTHSQRTLSIVTMYDIIVCVVFWSAISKDFGKTNDSSDQLMDILIHTSTILVHAVIPACMVIYSFIYLILSTEASRLNRKFLFVGIIYPAAYIIFYLMISIIWRDPYPVSDLATTGNFKQLWIALGGVIGIFVGLAGMIYVHNWILFKFNKRYRYEYDYEVASDVEEKLEKLEWKVEKSKRKIAESKNETVIKKEEITLAKRKLAVTKAKATIKKRRIRGERYEKEYLEYIIKKKLEDRERAEKIKLTAETKSNKTPKKVNGKSKPSTSKTKARKK
;
A
#
# COMPACT_ATOMS: atom_id res chain seq x y z
N MET A 1 24.70 39.35 16.62
CA MET A 1 24.46 37.90 16.38
C MET A 1 23.19 37.35 17.05
N ARG A 2 22.94 37.54 18.36
CA ARG A 2 21.71 37.00 19.03
C ARG A 2 20.39 37.54 18.46
N LYS A 3 20.32 38.84 18.13
CA LYS A 3 19.11 39.50 17.57
C LYS A 3 18.76 39.05 16.14
N THR A 4 19.76 38.69 15.33
CA THR A 4 19.54 38.17 13.97
C THR A 4 18.97 36.75 14.04
N LEU A 5 19.48 35.93 14.96
CA LEU A 5 19.04 34.54 15.12
C LEU A 5 17.59 34.41 15.65
N THR A 6 17.14 35.34 16.50
CA THR A 6 15.74 35.39 16.96
C THR A 6 14.78 35.80 15.86
N ARG A 7 15.15 36.81 15.05
CA ARG A 7 14.33 37.25 13.90
C ARG A 7 14.20 36.17 12.81
N THR A 8 15.25 35.38 12.60
CA THR A 8 15.18 34.21 11.70
C THR A 8 14.31 33.11 12.29
N LYS A 9 14.38 32.87 13.61
CA LYS A 9 13.53 31.87 14.30
C LYS A 9 12.04 32.24 14.31
N GLU A 10 11.69 33.51 14.43
CA GLU A 10 10.30 33.98 14.33
C GLU A 10 9.76 33.87 12.90
N LYS A 11 10.55 34.28 11.89
CA LYS A 11 10.19 34.04 10.48
C LYS A 11 10.12 32.55 10.12
N LEU A 12 10.93 31.70 10.75
CA LEU A 12 10.88 30.24 10.61
C LEU A 12 9.68 29.60 11.32
N LYS A 13 9.07 30.27 12.31
CA LYS A 13 7.83 29.82 12.99
C LYS A 13 6.57 30.23 12.22
N GLU A 14 6.58 31.39 11.57
CA GLU A 14 5.46 31.86 10.73
C GLU A 14 5.37 31.15 9.39
N ILE A 15 6.51 30.72 8.85
CA ILE A 15 6.49 29.80 7.72
C ILE A 15 6.33 28.41 8.32
N ASP A 16 5.13 27.84 8.23
CA ASP A 16 4.91 26.42 8.47
C ASP A 16 5.66 25.62 7.38
N ILE A 17 7.00 25.55 7.50
CA ILE A 17 7.90 25.01 6.46
C ILE A 17 7.74 23.50 6.32
N ARG A 18 6.99 22.87 7.22
CA ARG A 18 6.64 21.46 7.10
C ARG A 18 5.15 21.35 6.80
N PRO A 19 4.71 21.51 5.53
CA PRO A 19 3.48 20.87 5.14
C PRO A 19 3.73 19.37 5.31
N ASN A 20 3.35 18.83 6.48
CA ASN A 20 3.42 17.41 6.70
C ASN A 20 2.46 16.81 5.67
N TRP A 21 3.00 16.13 4.66
CA TRP A 21 2.21 15.70 3.50
C TRP A 21 0.99 14.90 3.95
N SER A 22 1.17 14.08 5.00
CA SER A 22 0.13 13.35 5.71
C SER A 22 -1.04 14.23 6.18
N LYS A 23 -0.76 15.45 6.65
CA LYS A 23 -1.74 16.41 7.20
C LYS A 23 -2.33 17.36 6.14
N SER A 24 -1.85 17.32 4.90
CA SER A 24 -2.33 18.24 3.86
C SER A 24 -3.76 17.92 3.39
N LYS A 25 -4.56 18.96 3.11
CA LYS A 25 -5.92 18.80 2.53
C LYS A 25 -5.89 18.00 1.23
N LYS A 26 -4.84 18.17 0.41
CA LYS A 26 -4.64 17.43 -0.85
C LYS A 26 -4.46 15.94 -0.63
N ASN A 27 -3.65 15.54 0.36
CA ASN A 27 -3.49 14.13 0.73
C ASN A 27 -4.79 13.52 1.24
N LYS A 28 -5.59 14.26 2.02
CA LYS A 28 -6.91 13.78 2.47
C LYS A 28 -7.89 13.55 1.33
N ILE A 29 -7.93 14.46 0.36
CA ILE A 29 -8.78 14.30 -0.84
C ILE A 29 -8.32 13.06 -1.62
N LEU A 30 -7.01 12.90 -1.84
CA LEU A 30 -6.44 11.73 -2.53
C LEU A 30 -6.80 10.41 -1.83
N LEU A 31 -6.55 10.32 -0.52
CA LEU A 31 -6.88 9.15 0.30
C LEU A 31 -8.39 8.88 0.33
N GLY A 32 -9.21 9.92 0.44
CA GLY A 32 -10.67 9.81 0.41
C GLY A 32 -11.19 9.27 -0.93
N SER A 33 -10.65 9.74 -2.05
CA SER A 33 -10.99 9.21 -3.38
C SER A 33 -10.58 7.74 -3.52
N PHE A 34 -9.42 7.33 -3.00
CA PHE A 34 -9.01 5.92 -3.03
C PHE A 34 -9.91 5.04 -2.15
N LEU A 35 -10.22 5.49 -0.94
CA LEU A 35 -11.13 4.76 -0.07
C LEU A 35 -12.54 4.63 -0.66
N PHE A 36 -13.01 5.64 -1.40
CA PHE A 36 -14.26 5.56 -2.14
C PHE A 36 -14.22 4.46 -3.20
N ILE A 37 -13.18 4.39 -4.04
CA ILE A 37 -13.03 3.34 -5.06
C ILE A 37 -13.02 1.95 -4.42
N ILE A 38 -12.29 1.78 -3.31
CA ILE A 38 -12.23 0.52 -2.57
C ILE A 38 -13.61 0.15 -2.01
N LEU A 39 -14.33 1.10 -1.42
CA LEU A 39 -15.66 0.85 -0.87
C LEU A 39 -16.66 0.46 -1.96
N VAL A 40 -16.64 1.14 -3.12
CA VAL A 40 -17.43 0.76 -4.29
C VAL A 40 -17.09 -0.67 -4.73
N THR A 41 -15.81 -1.02 -4.73
CA THR A 41 -15.34 -2.37 -5.11
C THR A 41 -15.83 -3.45 -4.15
N ILE A 42 -15.80 -3.19 -2.83
CA ILE A 42 -16.35 -4.10 -1.82
C ILE A 42 -17.86 -4.29 -2.00
N VAL A 43 -18.60 -3.19 -2.23
CA VAL A 43 -20.05 -3.24 -2.48
C VAL A 43 -20.34 -4.05 -3.74
N LEU A 44 -19.61 -3.78 -4.83
CA LEU A 44 -19.77 -4.50 -6.10
C LEU A 44 -19.55 -6.00 -5.93
N LYS A 45 -18.49 -6.40 -5.22
CA LYS A 45 -18.22 -7.82 -4.95
C LYS A 45 -19.26 -8.45 -4.05
N THR A 46 -19.72 -7.75 -3.02
CA THR A 46 -20.80 -8.23 -2.16
C THR A 46 -22.06 -8.49 -2.98
N ILE A 47 -22.42 -7.58 -3.89
CA ILE A 47 -23.54 -7.75 -4.82
C ILE A 47 -23.32 -8.97 -5.71
N VAL A 48 -22.18 -9.07 -6.40
CA VAL A 48 -21.84 -10.23 -7.26
C VAL A 48 -22.00 -11.54 -6.51
N THR A 49 -21.52 -11.57 -5.28
CA THR A 49 -21.52 -12.76 -4.44
C THR A 49 -22.94 -13.14 -4.00
N ILE A 50 -23.76 -12.16 -3.61
CA ILE A 50 -25.18 -12.38 -3.29
C ILE A 50 -25.94 -12.86 -4.52
N LEU A 51 -25.72 -12.26 -5.69
CA LEU A 51 -26.35 -12.66 -6.95
C LEU A 51 -25.96 -14.09 -7.33
N TRP A 52 -24.69 -14.45 -7.11
CA TRP A 52 -24.18 -15.80 -7.37
C TRP A 52 -24.80 -16.84 -6.43
N ASP A 53 -24.83 -16.57 -5.12
CA ASP A 53 -25.42 -17.48 -4.12
C ASP A 53 -26.95 -17.59 -4.28
N THR A 54 -27.65 -16.53 -4.70
CA THR A 54 -29.10 -16.57 -4.93
C THR A 54 -29.50 -17.17 -6.29
N GLY A 55 -28.53 -17.60 -7.10
CA GLY A 55 -28.79 -18.17 -8.43
C GLY A 55 -29.38 -17.15 -9.41
N TYR A 56 -28.99 -15.89 -9.33
CA TYR A 56 -29.45 -14.86 -10.27
C TYR A 56 -28.98 -15.17 -11.70
N TYR A 57 -29.89 -15.36 -12.64
CA TYR A 57 -29.57 -15.62 -14.04
C TYR A 57 -30.62 -14.98 -14.94
N GLU A 58 -30.17 -14.17 -15.91
CA GLU A 58 -31.05 -13.49 -16.90
C GLU A 58 -32.24 -12.75 -16.26
N GLY A 59 -32.02 -12.02 -15.17
CA GLY A 59 -33.07 -11.22 -14.52
C GLY A 59 -33.96 -11.98 -13.53
N LYS A 60 -33.75 -13.28 -13.32
CA LYS A 60 -34.53 -14.11 -12.41
C LYS A 60 -33.66 -14.72 -11.31
N PHE A 61 -34.24 -14.89 -10.12
CA PHE A 61 -33.59 -15.55 -8.99
C PHE A 61 -34.00 -17.02 -8.93
N HIS A 62 -32.99 -17.90 -8.91
CA HIS A 62 -33.17 -19.34 -8.78
C HIS A 62 -32.65 -19.79 -7.42
N LEU A 63 -33.42 -19.47 -6.37
CA LEU A 63 -33.09 -19.89 -5.01
C LEU A 63 -32.97 -21.42 -4.97
N TRP A 64 -31.96 -21.94 -4.27
CA TRP A 64 -31.72 -23.37 -4.12
C TRP A 64 -31.41 -24.11 -5.43
N TYR A 65 -30.91 -23.41 -6.46
CA TYR A 65 -30.52 -24.03 -7.73
C TYR A 65 -29.54 -25.21 -7.57
N TRP A 66 -28.72 -25.21 -6.51
CA TRP A 66 -27.79 -26.30 -6.21
C TRP A 66 -28.49 -27.60 -5.78
N HIS A 67 -29.78 -27.56 -5.43
CA HIS A 67 -30.62 -28.74 -5.21
C HIS A 67 -31.40 -29.19 -6.45
N ASP A 68 -31.30 -28.45 -7.56
CA ASP A 68 -31.95 -28.85 -8.81
C ASP A 68 -31.41 -30.21 -9.27
N LYS A 69 -32.31 -31.07 -9.77
CA LYS A 69 -31.98 -32.41 -10.25
C LYS A 69 -31.05 -32.36 -11.46
N ASP A 70 -31.26 -31.40 -12.35
CA ASP A 70 -30.46 -31.27 -13.57
C ASP A 70 -29.06 -30.78 -13.24
N VAL A 71 -28.94 -29.87 -12.27
CA VAL A 71 -27.66 -29.41 -11.73
C VAL A 71 -26.92 -30.56 -11.05
N ASN A 72 -27.57 -31.31 -10.16
CA ASN A 72 -26.96 -32.46 -9.49
C ASN A 72 -26.57 -33.58 -10.47
N PHE A 73 -27.34 -33.76 -11.54
CA PHE A 73 -27.00 -34.69 -12.61
C PHE A 73 -25.71 -34.25 -13.32
N ILE A 74 -25.61 -32.98 -13.74
CA ILE A 74 -24.38 -32.44 -14.36
C ILE A 74 -23.19 -32.57 -13.42
N LEU A 75 -23.35 -32.25 -12.15
CA LEU A 75 -22.28 -32.35 -11.15
C LEU A 75 -21.79 -33.79 -11.00
N ARG A 76 -22.70 -34.78 -10.98
CA ARG A 76 -22.32 -36.20 -10.89
C ARG A 76 -21.64 -36.69 -12.16
N GLU A 77 -22.18 -36.35 -13.32
CA GLU A 77 -21.68 -36.82 -14.63
C GLU A 77 -20.32 -36.19 -14.98
N SER A 78 -20.12 -34.94 -14.56
CA SER A 78 -18.82 -34.26 -14.68
C SER A 78 -17.80 -34.68 -13.63
N GLU A 79 -18.14 -35.65 -12.76
CA GLU A 79 -17.31 -36.03 -11.60
C GLU A 79 -16.92 -34.83 -10.74
N TRP A 80 -17.87 -33.92 -10.55
CA TRP A 80 -17.69 -32.65 -9.86
C TRP A 80 -16.66 -31.72 -10.53
N GLY A 81 -16.70 -31.65 -11.87
CA GLY A 81 -15.88 -30.72 -12.66
C GLY A 81 -14.54 -31.29 -13.15
N GLU A 82 -14.23 -32.56 -12.88
CA GLU A 82 -13.05 -33.26 -13.42
C GLU A 82 -13.18 -33.54 -14.92
N LYS A 83 -14.42 -33.63 -15.41
CA LYS A 83 -14.76 -33.84 -16.83
C LYS A 83 -15.55 -32.65 -17.39
N PRO A 84 -15.42 -32.37 -18.71
CA PRO A 84 -16.22 -31.33 -19.35
C PRO A 84 -17.72 -31.62 -19.20
N PHE A 85 -18.50 -30.56 -19.03
CA PHE A 85 -19.95 -30.69 -18.81
C PHE A 85 -20.66 -31.34 -19.99
N PRO A 86 -21.72 -32.13 -19.74
CA PRO A 86 -22.47 -32.79 -20.79
C PRO A 86 -23.01 -31.75 -21.79
N PRO A 87 -22.75 -31.90 -23.11
CA PRO A 87 -23.15 -30.90 -24.10
C PRO A 87 -24.67 -30.82 -24.29
N ASN A 88 -25.40 -31.86 -23.91
CA ASN A 88 -26.85 -31.99 -24.15
C ASN A 88 -27.71 -31.26 -23.11
N GLN A 89 -27.10 -30.54 -22.16
CA GLN A 89 -27.78 -29.85 -21.08
C GLN A 89 -27.99 -28.37 -21.40
N SER A 90 -29.05 -27.77 -20.85
CA SER A 90 -29.36 -26.35 -21.07
C SER A 90 -28.20 -25.46 -20.61
N ALA A 91 -28.00 -24.32 -21.27
CA ALA A 91 -26.96 -23.35 -20.88
C ALA A 91 -27.12 -22.91 -19.42
N GLN A 92 -28.36 -22.70 -18.99
CA GLN A 92 -28.71 -22.37 -17.61
C GLN A 92 -28.32 -23.47 -16.63
N ALA A 93 -28.63 -24.75 -16.90
CA ALA A 93 -28.28 -25.85 -16.00
C ALA A 93 -26.76 -26.04 -15.90
N ARG A 94 -26.02 -25.86 -17.00
CA ARG A 94 -24.55 -25.87 -17.01
C ARG A 94 -23.95 -24.71 -16.23
N GLU A 95 -24.49 -23.51 -16.39
CA GLU A 95 -24.10 -22.33 -15.62
C GLU A 95 -24.38 -22.55 -14.12
N PHE A 96 -25.56 -23.04 -13.75
CA PHE A 96 -25.87 -23.40 -12.36
C PHE A 96 -25.00 -24.52 -11.80
N ALA A 97 -24.64 -25.53 -12.59
CA ALA A 97 -23.66 -26.53 -12.16
C ALA A 97 -22.27 -25.90 -11.95
N HIS A 98 -21.81 -25.02 -12.85
CA HIS A 98 -20.57 -24.26 -12.66
C HIS A 98 -20.58 -23.47 -11.35
N ARG A 99 -21.71 -22.80 -11.05
CA ARG A 99 -21.87 -22.01 -9.83
C ARG A 99 -21.95 -22.87 -8.57
N ALA A 100 -22.60 -24.04 -8.66
CA ALA A 100 -22.72 -25.00 -7.57
C ALA A 100 -21.37 -25.63 -7.20
N LEU A 101 -20.50 -25.91 -8.18
CA LEU A 101 -19.11 -26.30 -7.91
C LEU A 101 -18.34 -25.26 -7.10
N ALA A 102 -18.70 -24.00 -7.25
CA ALA A 102 -18.06 -22.87 -6.58
C ALA A 102 -18.75 -22.47 -5.25
N HIS A 103 -19.82 -23.14 -4.83
CA HIS A 103 -20.56 -22.86 -3.60
C HIS A 103 -19.88 -23.54 -2.37
N PRO A 104 -19.75 -22.89 -1.19
CA PRO A 104 -20.33 -21.61 -0.76
C PRO A 104 -19.46 -20.41 -1.15
N TYR A 105 -19.89 -19.72 -2.22
CA TYR A 105 -19.09 -18.68 -2.86
C TYR A 105 -18.94 -17.45 -1.96
N PHE A 106 -19.89 -17.18 -1.06
CA PHE A 106 -19.78 -16.06 -0.13
C PHE A 106 -18.59 -16.15 0.80
N PHE A 107 -18.53 -17.19 1.62
CA PHE A 107 -17.40 -17.36 2.54
C PHE A 107 -16.09 -17.58 1.79
N TRP A 108 -16.14 -18.27 0.63
CA TRP A 108 -14.95 -18.57 -0.15
C TRP A 108 -14.37 -17.34 -0.88
N SER A 109 -15.23 -16.47 -1.40
CA SER A 109 -14.81 -15.21 -2.03
C SER A 109 -14.14 -14.26 -1.03
N LEU A 110 -14.54 -14.31 0.25
CA LEU A 110 -13.90 -13.57 1.33
C LEU A 110 -12.54 -14.16 1.75
N THR A 111 -12.27 -15.43 1.43
CA THR A 111 -10.98 -16.08 1.74
C THR A 111 -9.93 -15.96 0.64
N GLN A 112 -10.30 -15.46 -0.55
CA GLN A 112 -9.37 -15.22 -1.63
C GLN A 112 -8.26 -14.24 -1.20
N PHE A 113 -6.99 -14.59 -1.47
CA PHE A 113 -5.81 -13.81 -1.07
C PHE A 113 -5.95 -12.32 -1.41
N THR A 114 -6.38 -12.05 -2.64
CA THR A 114 -6.48 -10.70 -3.18
C THR A 114 -7.51 -9.89 -2.40
N TRP A 115 -8.65 -10.48 -2.03
CA TRP A 115 -9.66 -9.85 -1.19
C TRP A 115 -9.21 -9.63 0.25
N GLN A 116 -8.52 -10.60 0.85
CA GLN A 116 -7.93 -10.42 2.18
C GLN A 116 -6.91 -9.28 2.19
N THR A 117 -6.06 -9.18 1.16
CA THR A 117 -5.11 -8.07 1.01
C THR A 117 -5.83 -6.74 0.76
N THR A 118 -6.88 -6.69 -0.06
CA THR A 118 -7.69 -5.48 -0.28
C THR A 118 -8.38 -5.03 1.00
N LEU A 119 -8.93 -5.93 1.81
CA LEU A 119 -9.55 -5.60 3.10
C LEU A 119 -8.51 -5.07 4.11
N LEU A 120 -7.35 -5.71 4.21
CA LEU A 120 -6.24 -5.23 5.03
C LEU A 120 -5.78 -3.83 4.60
N LEU A 121 -5.70 -3.61 3.29
CA LEU A 121 -5.34 -2.32 2.69
C LEU A 121 -6.39 -1.25 2.99
N THR A 122 -7.68 -1.61 2.89
CA THR A 122 -8.80 -0.75 3.30
C THR A 122 -8.66 -0.34 4.75
N PHE A 123 -8.39 -1.29 5.64
CA PHE A 123 -8.17 -1.03 7.06
C PHE A 123 -7.01 -0.06 7.27
N VAL A 124 -5.84 -0.33 6.66
CA VAL A 124 -4.65 0.55 6.78
C VAL A 124 -4.92 1.96 6.25
N LEU A 125 -5.58 2.09 5.09
CA LEU A 125 -5.92 3.39 4.51
C LEU A 125 -6.95 4.15 5.34
N CYS A 126 -7.97 3.46 5.88
CA CYS A 126 -8.95 4.06 6.79
C CYS A 126 -8.25 4.68 8.00
N PHE A 127 -7.35 3.94 8.65
CA PHE A 127 -6.57 4.49 9.76
C PHE A 127 -5.72 5.68 9.35
N ARG A 128 -5.07 5.63 8.19
CA ARG A 128 -4.29 6.74 7.65
C ARG A 128 -5.13 7.98 7.28
N LEU A 129 -6.39 7.80 6.87
CA LEU A 129 -7.28 8.90 6.55
C LEU A 129 -7.86 9.56 7.82
N PHE A 130 -8.32 8.74 8.78
CA PHE A 130 -9.10 9.22 9.93
C PHE A 130 -8.28 9.48 11.19
N MET A 131 -7.15 8.78 11.39
CA MET A 131 -6.32 8.98 12.58
C MET A 131 -5.15 9.92 12.30
N TYR A 132 -5.07 10.98 13.10
CA TYR A 132 -3.86 11.79 13.18
C TYR A 132 -2.80 10.99 13.95
N ASP A 133 -1.56 10.96 13.45
CA ASP A 133 -0.44 10.23 14.07
C ASP A 133 -0.28 10.49 15.58
N ASP A 134 -0.70 11.68 16.03
CA ASP A 134 -0.61 12.13 17.42
C ASP A 134 -1.67 11.48 18.35
N ARG A 135 -2.75 10.88 17.80
CA ARG A 135 -3.86 10.27 18.55
C ARG A 135 -3.93 8.75 18.44
N ALA A 136 -3.13 8.14 17.57
CA ALA A 136 -3.13 6.69 17.43
C ALA A 136 -2.50 6.01 18.68
N PRO A 137 -3.15 4.97 19.26
CA PRO A 137 -2.56 4.17 20.32
C PRO A 137 -1.18 3.64 19.90
N LYS A 138 -0.23 3.52 20.83
CA LYS A 138 1.14 3.05 20.54
C LYS A 138 1.17 1.75 19.73
N TRP A 139 0.27 0.81 20.04
CA TRP A 139 0.16 -0.48 19.39
C TRP A 139 -0.38 -0.42 17.95
N LEU A 140 -0.96 0.70 17.51
CA LEU A 140 -1.47 0.89 16.15
C LEU A 140 -0.58 1.80 15.29
N ARG A 141 0.46 2.41 15.85
CA ARG A 141 1.36 3.30 15.10
C ARG A 141 2.01 2.62 13.88
N TRP A 142 2.12 1.29 13.88
CA TRP A 142 2.67 0.55 12.76
C TRP A 142 1.86 0.71 11.46
N THR A 143 0.54 0.97 11.51
CA THR A 143 -0.28 1.17 10.29
C THR A 143 0.09 2.45 9.55
N HIS A 144 0.61 3.44 10.27
CA HIS A 144 1.11 4.70 9.75
C HIS A 144 2.58 4.62 9.30
N SER A 145 3.30 3.56 9.68
CA SER A 145 4.70 3.39 9.27
C SER A 145 4.85 3.22 7.76
N GLN A 146 5.92 3.77 7.19
CA GLN A 146 6.29 3.51 5.79
C GLN A 146 6.47 2.02 5.53
N ARG A 147 7.00 1.27 6.50
CA ARG A 147 7.21 -0.17 6.42
C ARG A 147 5.94 -0.89 5.97
N THR A 148 4.83 -0.64 6.66
CA THR A 148 3.53 -1.24 6.34
C THR A 148 3.06 -0.82 4.95
N LEU A 149 3.21 0.45 4.60
CA LEU A 149 2.87 0.92 3.26
C LEU A 149 3.69 0.20 2.19
N SER A 150 4.99 0.06 2.39
CA SER A 150 5.88 -0.64 1.47
C SER A 150 5.57 -2.12 1.35
N ILE A 151 5.22 -2.81 2.45
CA ILE A 151 4.77 -4.22 2.41
C ILE A 151 3.56 -4.33 1.50
N VAL A 152 2.54 -3.52 1.76
CA VAL A 152 1.28 -3.53 1.00
C VAL A 152 1.55 -3.24 -0.48
N THR A 153 2.31 -2.18 -0.78
CA THR A 153 2.67 -1.83 -2.16
C THR A 153 3.46 -2.92 -2.86
N MET A 154 4.38 -3.59 -2.18
CA MET A 154 5.14 -4.68 -2.77
C MET A 154 4.25 -5.87 -3.14
N TYR A 155 3.29 -6.22 -2.28
CA TYR A 155 2.29 -7.22 -2.62
C TYR A 155 1.42 -6.79 -3.79
N ASP A 156 0.95 -5.56 -3.80
CA ASP A 156 0.15 -5.02 -4.90
C ASP A 156 0.89 -5.05 -6.23
N ILE A 157 2.20 -4.77 -6.24
CA ILE A 157 3.03 -4.91 -7.45
C ILE A 157 3.10 -6.37 -7.90
N ILE A 158 3.32 -7.31 -6.99
CA ILE A 158 3.37 -8.74 -7.33
C ILE A 158 2.03 -9.19 -7.89
N VAL A 159 0.92 -8.84 -7.23
CA VAL A 159 -0.44 -9.16 -7.70
C VAL A 159 -0.68 -8.54 -9.07
N CYS A 160 -0.33 -7.27 -9.29
CA CYS A 160 -0.40 -6.63 -10.61
C CYS A 160 0.38 -7.41 -11.66
N VAL A 161 1.66 -7.72 -11.41
CA VAL A 161 2.51 -8.42 -12.39
C VAL A 161 1.94 -9.80 -12.72
N VAL A 162 1.57 -10.57 -11.70
CA VAL A 162 0.96 -11.90 -11.88
C VAL A 162 -0.35 -11.77 -12.64
N PHE A 163 -1.23 -10.88 -12.22
CA PHE A 163 -2.52 -10.62 -12.86
C PHE A 163 -2.34 -10.26 -14.33
N TRP A 164 -1.58 -9.21 -14.66
CA TRP A 164 -1.35 -8.79 -16.04
C TRP A 164 -0.68 -9.88 -16.89
N SER A 165 0.22 -10.68 -16.31
CA SER A 165 0.87 -11.79 -17.02
C SER A 165 -0.06 -12.98 -17.29
N ALA A 166 -1.03 -13.23 -16.41
CA ALA A 166 -2.05 -14.27 -16.57
C ALA A 166 -3.12 -13.81 -17.55
N ILE A 167 -3.60 -12.58 -17.36
CA ILE A 167 -4.66 -11.99 -18.16
C ILE A 167 -4.24 -11.68 -19.58
N SER A 168 -2.98 -11.34 -19.86
CA SER A 168 -2.54 -11.08 -21.24
C SER A 168 -2.82 -12.24 -22.22
N LYS A 169 -3.06 -13.46 -21.72
CA LYS A 169 -3.37 -14.64 -22.55
C LYS A 169 -4.87 -14.89 -22.75
N ASP A 170 -5.72 -14.46 -21.83
CA ASP A 170 -7.16 -14.78 -21.83
C ASP A 170 -8.08 -13.55 -21.72
N PHE A 171 -7.55 -12.33 -21.64
CA PHE A 171 -8.34 -11.09 -21.73
C PHE A 171 -8.96 -10.97 -23.12
N GLY A 172 -10.28 -11.14 -23.19
CA GLY A 172 -11.04 -11.06 -24.44
C GLY A 172 -11.67 -12.38 -24.87
N LYS A 173 -11.33 -13.50 -24.22
CA LYS A 173 -12.23 -14.66 -24.25
C LYS A 173 -13.34 -14.36 -23.25
N THR A 174 -14.49 -13.93 -23.77
CA THR A 174 -15.73 -13.97 -23.00
C THR A 174 -15.82 -15.37 -22.42
N ASN A 175 -15.92 -15.49 -21.09
CA ASN A 175 -16.45 -16.73 -20.54
C ASN A 175 -17.80 -16.91 -21.25
N ASP A 176 -18.10 -18.10 -21.77
CA ASP A 176 -19.36 -18.39 -22.48
C ASP A 176 -20.61 -18.31 -21.56
N SER A 177 -20.60 -17.39 -20.59
CA SER A 177 -21.72 -16.97 -19.79
C SER A 177 -22.72 -16.26 -20.69
N SER A 178 -23.90 -16.83 -20.78
CA SER A 178 -25.09 -16.22 -21.38
C SER A 178 -25.61 -15.02 -20.58
N ASP A 179 -25.17 -14.82 -19.33
CA ASP A 179 -25.55 -13.68 -18.49
C ASP A 179 -24.55 -12.51 -18.63
N GLN A 180 -24.91 -11.53 -19.47
CA GLN A 180 -24.09 -10.35 -19.72
C GLN A 180 -23.92 -9.45 -18.49
N LEU A 181 -24.94 -9.35 -17.62
CA LEU A 181 -24.85 -8.48 -16.44
C LEU A 181 -23.85 -9.06 -15.45
N MET A 182 -23.92 -10.36 -15.18
CA MET A 182 -22.99 -11.04 -14.27
C MET A 182 -21.55 -11.00 -14.81
N ASP A 183 -21.35 -11.21 -16.11
CA ASP A 183 -20.03 -11.14 -16.71
C ASP A 183 -19.42 -9.73 -16.59
N ILE A 184 -20.21 -8.67 -16.86
CA ILE A 184 -19.76 -7.27 -16.67
C ILE A 184 -19.38 -7.01 -15.21
N LEU A 185 -20.20 -7.42 -14.24
CA LEU A 185 -19.94 -7.17 -12.82
C LEU A 185 -18.70 -7.92 -12.32
N ILE A 186 -18.51 -9.18 -12.74
CA ILE A 186 -17.33 -9.99 -12.39
C ILE A 186 -16.08 -9.40 -13.03
N HIS A 187 -16.14 -9.08 -14.32
CA HIS A 187 -15.00 -8.52 -15.04
C HIS A 187 -14.59 -7.16 -14.46
N THR A 188 -15.55 -6.28 -14.21
CA THR A 188 -15.32 -4.94 -13.62
C THR A 188 -14.74 -5.05 -12.21
N SER A 189 -15.32 -5.88 -11.35
CA SER A 189 -14.80 -6.08 -9.98
C SER A 189 -13.40 -6.68 -9.99
N THR A 190 -13.13 -7.61 -10.90
CA THR A 190 -11.81 -8.23 -11.08
C THR A 190 -10.76 -7.21 -11.49
N ILE A 191 -11.04 -6.37 -12.49
CA ILE A 191 -10.15 -5.28 -12.93
C ILE A 191 -9.89 -4.29 -11.78
N LEU A 192 -10.93 -3.89 -11.06
CA LEU A 192 -10.79 -2.93 -9.96
C LEU A 192 -9.83 -3.44 -8.87
N VAL A 193 -10.00 -4.70 -8.45
CA VAL A 193 -9.24 -5.32 -7.36
C VAL A 193 -7.79 -5.60 -7.75
N HIS A 194 -7.55 -6.07 -8.97
CA HIS A 194 -6.25 -6.61 -9.35
C HIS A 194 -5.40 -5.66 -10.18
N ALA A 195 -5.98 -4.59 -10.74
CA ALA A 195 -5.25 -3.59 -11.51
C ALA A 195 -5.39 -2.18 -10.93
N VAL A 196 -6.62 -1.68 -10.77
CA VAL A 196 -6.85 -0.26 -10.43
C VAL A 196 -6.39 0.06 -9.00
N ILE A 197 -6.87 -0.70 -8.01
CA ILE A 197 -6.51 -0.48 -6.59
C ILE A 197 -4.99 -0.65 -6.38
N PRO A 198 -4.35 -1.75 -6.83
CA PRO A 198 -2.90 -1.89 -6.78
C PRO A 198 -2.13 -0.74 -7.43
N ALA A 199 -2.53 -0.29 -8.62
CA ALA A 199 -1.87 0.84 -9.31
C ALA A 199 -1.98 2.14 -8.50
N CYS A 200 -3.17 2.44 -7.96
CA CYS A 200 -3.35 3.59 -7.07
C CYS A 200 -2.44 3.51 -5.83
N MET A 201 -2.27 2.32 -5.26
CA MET A 201 -1.42 2.10 -4.09
C MET A 201 0.07 2.24 -4.39
N VAL A 202 0.53 1.79 -5.55
CA VAL A 202 1.89 2.04 -6.03
C VAL A 202 2.15 3.54 -6.18
N ILE A 203 1.24 4.25 -6.84
CA ILE A 203 1.35 5.70 -7.04
C ILE A 203 1.38 6.41 -5.68
N TYR A 204 0.48 6.06 -4.77
CA TYR A 204 0.40 6.65 -3.43
C TYR A 204 1.69 6.44 -2.65
N SER A 205 2.19 5.19 -2.65
CA SER A 205 3.41 4.81 -1.95
C SER A 205 4.63 5.51 -2.52
N PHE A 206 4.72 5.68 -3.84
CA PHE A 206 5.77 6.46 -4.49
C PHE A 206 5.73 7.94 -4.10
N ILE A 207 4.54 8.55 -4.11
CA ILE A 207 4.35 9.95 -3.66
C ILE A 207 4.78 10.10 -2.20
N TYR A 208 4.34 9.19 -1.33
CA TYR A 208 4.71 9.18 0.08
C TYR A 208 6.23 9.05 0.24
N LEU A 209 6.87 8.15 -0.51
CA LEU A 209 8.30 7.88 -0.46
C LEU A 209 9.15 9.10 -0.86
N ILE A 210 8.70 9.89 -1.84
CA ILE A 210 9.43 11.06 -2.33
C ILE A 210 9.18 12.31 -1.47
N LEU A 211 7.97 12.49 -0.96
CA LEU A 211 7.55 13.75 -0.35
C LEU A 211 7.60 13.72 1.19
N SER A 212 7.47 12.54 1.81
CA SER A 212 7.42 12.40 3.26
C SER A 212 8.82 12.47 3.90
N THR A 213 8.93 13.20 5.00
CA THR A 213 10.11 13.20 5.88
C THR A 213 10.18 11.97 6.77
N GLU A 214 9.04 11.28 6.94
CA GLU A 214 8.91 10.07 7.78
C GLU A 214 9.27 8.80 7.01
N ALA A 215 9.79 8.97 5.80
CA ALA A 215 10.21 7.85 4.99
C ALA A 215 11.38 7.10 5.64
N SER A 216 11.34 5.77 5.54
CA SER A 216 12.26 4.86 6.22
C SER A 216 12.87 3.85 5.25
N ARG A 217 14.14 3.50 5.46
CA ARG A 217 14.80 2.45 4.68
C ARG A 217 14.22 1.09 5.05
N LEU A 218 14.10 0.22 4.08
CA LEU A 218 13.72 -1.16 4.32
C LEU A 218 14.97 -1.99 4.61
N ASN A 219 15.08 -2.49 5.84
CA ASN A 219 16.19 -3.33 6.27
C ASN A 219 16.11 -4.74 5.67
N ARG A 220 17.22 -5.48 5.54
CA ARG A 220 17.18 -6.87 5.02
C ARG A 220 16.28 -7.81 5.83
N LYS A 221 16.12 -7.56 7.14
CA LYS A 221 15.18 -8.31 8.00
C LYS A 221 13.72 -8.16 7.56
N PHE A 222 13.40 -7.07 6.85
CA PHE A 222 12.08 -6.85 6.27
C PHE A 222 11.71 -7.92 5.25
N LEU A 223 12.68 -8.39 4.46
CA LEU A 223 12.48 -9.46 3.47
C LEU A 223 11.88 -10.70 4.14
N PHE A 224 12.46 -11.13 5.26
CA PHE A 224 11.98 -12.28 6.01
C PHE A 224 10.55 -12.10 6.51
N VAL A 225 10.23 -10.92 7.05
CA VAL A 225 8.86 -10.61 7.50
C VAL A 225 7.87 -10.59 6.35
N GLY A 226 8.29 -10.06 5.19
CA GLY A 226 7.47 -10.01 3.97
C GLY A 226 7.19 -11.38 3.32
N ILE A 227 7.87 -12.46 3.72
CA ILE A 227 7.60 -13.80 3.18
C ILE A 227 6.67 -14.60 4.10
N ILE A 228 6.62 -14.26 5.39
CA ILE A 228 5.88 -15.04 6.39
C ILE A 228 4.43 -15.23 5.95
N TYR A 229 3.77 -14.18 5.46
CA TYR A 229 2.37 -14.25 5.06
C TYR A 229 2.17 -15.12 3.80
N PRO A 230 2.89 -14.92 2.67
CA PRO A 230 2.83 -15.81 1.51
C PRO A 230 3.14 -17.27 1.85
N ALA A 231 4.16 -17.52 2.67
CA ALA A 231 4.53 -18.86 3.08
C ALA A 231 3.42 -19.50 3.92
N ALA A 232 2.88 -18.79 4.91
CA ALA A 232 1.75 -19.26 5.71
C ALA A 232 0.50 -19.50 4.85
N TYR A 233 0.22 -18.62 3.89
CA TYR A 233 -0.90 -18.76 2.96
C TYR A 233 -0.75 -19.99 2.05
N ILE A 234 0.45 -20.23 1.51
CA ILE A 234 0.73 -21.41 0.68
C ILE A 234 0.64 -22.70 1.52
N ILE A 235 1.16 -22.70 2.75
CA ILE A 235 1.02 -23.83 3.68
C ILE A 235 -0.46 -24.09 3.98
N PHE A 236 -1.23 -23.03 4.26
CA PHE A 236 -2.68 -23.14 4.48
C PHE A 236 -3.38 -23.75 3.26
N TYR A 237 -3.07 -23.28 2.04
CA TYR A 237 -3.63 -23.83 0.82
C TYR A 237 -3.27 -25.29 0.60
N LEU A 238 -2.01 -25.68 0.84
CA LEU A 238 -1.58 -27.08 0.76
C LEU A 238 -2.31 -27.96 1.78
N MET A 239 -2.55 -27.45 3.00
CA MET A 239 -3.32 -28.18 4.01
C MET A 239 -4.79 -28.34 3.60
N ILE A 240 -5.41 -27.25 3.13
CA ILE A 240 -6.80 -27.28 2.66
C ILE A 240 -6.96 -28.22 1.48
N SER A 241 -6.02 -28.24 0.54
CA SER A 241 -6.12 -29.09 -0.65
C SER A 241 -5.88 -30.57 -0.38
N ILE A 242 -5.24 -30.91 0.75
CA ILE A 242 -5.16 -32.30 1.25
C ILE A 242 -6.47 -32.74 1.90
N ILE A 243 -7.13 -31.82 2.63
CA ILE A 243 -8.33 -32.12 3.42
C ILE A 243 -9.60 -32.03 2.58
N TRP A 244 -9.62 -31.17 1.56
CA TRP A 244 -10.78 -30.82 0.75
C TRP A 244 -10.39 -30.83 -0.74
N ARG A 245 -11.22 -31.44 -1.60
CA ARG A 245 -11.13 -31.27 -3.06
C ARG A 245 -11.25 -29.77 -3.40
N ASP A 246 -10.13 -29.15 -3.76
CA ASP A 246 -10.07 -27.73 -4.08
C ASP A 246 -10.78 -27.44 -5.41
N PRO A 247 -11.68 -26.46 -5.51
CA PRO A 247 -12.24 -26.01 -6.79
C PRO A 247 -11.21 -25.30 -7.67
N TYR A 248 -10.01 -24.96 -7.16
CA TYR A 248 -8.92 -24.44 -7.98
C TYR A 248 -7.99 -25.56 -8.49
N PRO A 249 -7.71 -25.62 -9.81
CA PRO A 249 -6.90 -26.68 -10.43
C PRO A 249 -5.41 -26.68 -10.04
N VAL A 250 -4.99 -25.80 -9.13
CA VAL A 250 -3.58 -25.55 -8.80
C VAL A 250 -3.08 -26.41 -7.64
N SER A 251 -3.95 -27.17 -6.98
CA SER A 251 -3.64 -27.84 -5.71
C SER A 251 -4.26 -29.24 -5.56
N ASP A 252 -4.67 -29.88 -6.65
CA ASP A 252 -5.21 -31.24 -6.64
C ASP A 252 -4.11 -32.31 -6.48
N LEU A 253 -3.41 -32.21 -5.35
CA LEU A 253 -2.41 -33.17 -4.87
C LEU A 253 -3.09 -34.46 -4.40
N ALA A 254 -4.38 -34.42 -4.07
CA ALA A 254 -5.13 -35.55 -3.56
C ALA A 254 -5.48 -36.57 -4.64
N THR A 255 -5.82 -36.15 -5.86
CA THR A 255 -6.22 -37.08 -6.94
C THR A 255 -5.09 -37.42 -7.91
N THR A 256 -4.18 -36.49 -8.21
CA THR A 256 -3.25 -36.67 -9.35
C THR A 256 -1.90 -37.30 -8.98
N GLY A 257 -1.56 -37.42 -7.68
CA GLY A 257 -0.26 -37.91 -7.21
C GLY A 257 0.94 -37.10 -7.75
N ASN A 258 0.70 -35.93 -8.33
CA ASN A 258 1.65 -35.26 -9.21
C ASN A 258 2.41 -34.17 -8.45
N PHE A 259 3.61 -34.50 -7.99
CA PHE A 259 4.53 -33.58 -7.30
C PHE A 259 4.87 -32.31 -8.10
N LYS A 260 4.55 -32.24 -9.40
CA LYS A 260 4.76 -31.06 -10.24
C LYS A 260 4.09 -29.81 -9.66
N GLN A 261 2.88 -29.92 -9.09
CA GLN A 261 2.19 -28.77 -8.50
C GLN A 261 2.89 -28.25 -7.24
N LEU A 262 3.41 -29.15 -6.40
CA LEU A 262 4.22 -28.79 -5.24
C LEU A 262 5.49 -28.00 -5.64
N TRP A 263 6.17 -28.43 -6.71
CA TRP A 263 7.32 -27.71 -7.24
C TRP A 263 6.97 -26.34 -7.81
N ILE A 264 5.80 -26.19 -8.45
CA ILE A 264 5.30 -24.89 -8.92
C ILE A 264 5.01 -23.97 -7.72
N ALA A 265 4.38 -24.49 -6.66
CA ALA A 265 4.11 -23.72 -5.45
C ALA A 265 5.41 -23.25 -4.76
N LEU A 266 6.40 -24.15 -4.61
CA LEU A 266 7.73 -23.83 -4.09
C LEU A 266 8.44 -22.80 -4.98
N GLY A 267 8.42 -22.98 -6.30
CA GLY A 267 8.95 -22.03 -7.27
C GLY A 267 8.26 -20.66 -7.14
N GLY A 268 6.95 -20.63 -6.88
CA GLY A 268 6.18 -19.43 -6.59
C GLY A 268 6.67 -18.69 -5.34
N VAL A 269 6.91 -19.40 -4.23
CA VAL A 269 7.49 -18.81 -3.00
C VAL A 269 8.86 -18.19 -3.29
N ILE A 270 9.72 -18.91 -4.02
CA ILE A 270 11.06 -18.42 -4.39
C ILE A 270 10.94 -17.20 -5.32
N GLY A 271 10.01 -17.22 -6.27
CA GLY A 271 9.71 -16.07 -7.14
C GLY A 271 9.27 -14.84 -6.34
N ILE A 272 8.35 -15.02 -5.38
CA ILE A 272 7.91 -13.97 -4.46
C ILE A 272 9.09 -13.46 -3.63
N PHE A 273 9.95 -14.35 -3.12
CA PHE A 273 11.14 -13.98 -2.37
C PHE A 273 12.09 -13.07 -3.18
N VAL A 274 12.44 -13.49 -4.39
CA VAL A 274 13.32 -12.75 -5.29
C VAL A 274 12.67 -11.42 -5.69
N GLY A 275 11.37 -11.43 -5.98
CA GLY A 275 10.59 -10.22 -6.28
C GLY A 275 10.62 -9.22 -5.12
N LEU A 276 10.35 -9.66 -3.90
CA LEU A 276 10.44 -8.83 -2.69
C LEU A 276 11.85 -8.28 -2.47
N ALA A 277 12.88 -9.10 -2.65
CA ALA A 277 14.27 -8.66 -2.53
C ALA A 277 14.61 -7.56 -3.54
N GLY A 278 14.20 -7.73 -4.80
CA GLY A 278 14.35 -6.74 -5.86
C GLY A 278 13.60 -5.44 -5.54
N MET A 279 12.36 -5.52 -5.07
CA MET A 279 11.56 -4.35 -4.71
C MET A 279 12.12 -3.60 -3.49
N ILE A 280 12.67 -4.29 -2.49
CA ILE A 280 13.37 -3.64 -1.37
C ILE A 280 14.55 -2.83 -1.87
N TYR A 281 15.32 -3.39 -2.82
CA TYR A 281 16.43 -2.68 -3.44
C TYR A 281 15.93 -1.43 -4.20
N VAL A 282 14.91 -1.58 -5.04
CA VAL A 282 14.30 -0.47 -5.80
C VAL A 282 13.73 0.61 -4.88
N HIS A 283 12.99 0.22 -3.83
CA HIS A 283 12.45 1.14 -2.83
C HIS A 283 13.55 1.96 -2.18
N ASN A 284 14.60 1.31 -1.69
CA ASN A 284 15.72 2.00 -1.04
C ASN A 284 16.46 2.89 -2.03
N TRP A 285 16.66 2.44 -3.27
CA TRP A 285 17.26 3.26 -4.32
C TRP A 285 16.42 4.52 -4.62
N ILE A 286 15.10 4.40 -4.74
CA ILE A 286 14.20 5.55 -4.95
C ILE A 286 14.29 6.51 -3.76
N LEU A 287 14.24 5.98 -2.54
CA LEU A 287 14.36 6.75 -1.31
C LEU A 287 15.64 7.59 -1.31
N PHE A 288 16.80 6.96 -1.53
CA PHE A 288 18.08 7.66 -1.50
C PHE A 288 18.28 8.61 -2.68
N LYS A 289 17.78 8.26 -3.88
CA LYS A 289 17.98 9.06 -5.09
C LYS A 289 17.06 10.27 -5.17
N PHE A 290 15.79 10.12 -4.79
CA PHE A 290 14.75 11.12 -5.04
C PHE A 290 14.25 11.82 -3.78
N ASN A 291 14.26 11.16 -2.61
CA ASN A 291 13.85 11.82 -1.38
C ASN A 291 15.00 12.64 -0.79
N LYS A 292 15.15 13.88 -1.29
CA LYS A 292 16.12 14.87 -0.77
C LYS A 292 15.87 15.27 0.70
N ARG A 293 14.75 14.84 1.30
CA ARG A 293 14.39 15.09 2.69
C ARG A 293 14.65 13.90 3.60
N TYR A 294 14.95 12.72 3.04
CA TYR A 294 15.24 11.53 3.82
C TYR A 294 16.50 11.74 4.67
N ARG A 295 16.42 11.34 5.93
CA ARG A 295 17.50 11.52 6.92
C ARG A 295 17.61 10.27 7.77
N TYR A 296 18.78 9.65 7.73
CA TYR A 296 19.03 8.42 8.47
C TYR A 296 18.89 8.61 10.00
N GLU A 297 19.23 9.81 10.51
CA GLU A 297 19.13 10.13 11.94
C GLU A 297 17.70 10.23 12.44
N TYR A 298 16.75 10.51 11.53
CA TYR A 298 15.31 10.62 11.79
C TYR A 298 14.52 9.47 11.17
N ASP A 299 15.21 8.45 10.67
CA ASP A 299 14.55 7.26 10.18
C ASP A 299 13.69 6.70 11.31
N TYR A 300 12.39 6.67 11.06
CA TYR A 300 11.38 6.30 12.03
C TYR A 300 11.66 4.93 12.66
N GLU A 301 12.14 3.96 11.87
CA GLU A 301 12.50 2.63 12.38
C GLU A 301 13.72 2.70 13.28
N VAL A 302 14.73 3.47 12.88
CA VAL A 302 15.96 3.61 13.66
C VAL A 302 15.71 4.33 14.98
N ALA A 303 14.75 5.25 15.02
CA ALA A 303 14.28 5.90 16.25
C ALA A 303 13.45 4.92 17.11
N SER A 304 12.45 4.26 16.52
CA SER A 304 11.57 3.31 17.20
C SER A 304 12.34 2.14 17.82
N ASP A 305 13.30 1.54 17.08
CA ASP A 305 14.16 0.46 17.58
C ASP A 305 14.95 0.87 18.83
N VAL A 306 15.36 2.14 18.90
CA VAL A 306 16.12 2.67 20.03
C VAL A 306 15.20 2.99 21.20
N GLU A 307 14.00 3.50 20.95
CA GLU A 307 12.98 3.70 21.98
C GLU A 307 12.53 2.36 22.59
N GLU A 308 12.27 1.34 21.77
CA GLU A 308 11.88 0.01 22.24
C GLU A 308 13.01 -0.65 23.05
N LYS A 309 14.27 -0.50 22.61
CA LYS A 309 15.43 -0.95 23.38
C LYS A 309 15.54 -0.22 24.72
N LEU A 310 15.25 1.07 24.76
CA LEU A 310 15.25 1.86 25.98
C LEU A 310 14.17 1.37 26.94
N GLU A 311 12.94 1.18 26.46
CA GLU A 311 11.80 0.69 27.25
C GLU A 311 12.09 -0.71 27.82
N LYS A 312 12.63 -1.63 27.00
CA LYS A 312 13.07 -2.95 27.47
C LYS A 312 14.15 -2.87 28.54
N LEU A 313 15.09 -1.93 28.43
CA LEU A 313 16.12 -1.73 29.44
C LEU A 313 15.56 -1.13 30.73
N GLU A 314 14.65 -0.15 30.64
CA GLU A 314 13.98 0.47 31.79
C GLU A 314 13.11 -0.55 32.53
N TRP A 315 12.35 -1.39 31.82
CA TRP A 315 11.62 -2.51 32.42
C TRP A 315 12.55 -3.51 33.11
N LYS A 316 13.69 -3.85 32.49
CA LYS A 316 14.69 -4.73 33.12
C LYS A 316 15.33 -4.09 34.37
N VAL A 317 15.50 -2.77 34.41
CA VAL A 317 15.96 -2.04 35.60
C VAL A 317 14.92 -2.18 36.71
N GLU A 318 13.65 -1.95 36.40
CA GLU A 318 12.56 -2.04 37.37
C GLU A 318 12.40 -3.47 37.92
N LYS A 319 12.48 -4.48 37.04
CA LYS A 319 12.46 -5.90 37.44
C LYS A 319 13.59 -6.25 38.41
N SER A 320 14.82 -5.76 38.17
CA SER A 320 15.93 -5.99 39.11
C SER A 320 15.74 -5.24 40.42
N LYS A 321 15.17 -4.03 40.43
CA LYS A 321 14.84 -3.31 41.67
C LYS A 321 13.84 -4.11 42.52
N ARG A 322 12.78 -4.66 41.92
CA ARG A 322 11.79 -5.50 42.62
C ARG A 322 12.43 -6.74 43.22
N LYS A 323 13.25 -7.46 42.45
CA LYS A 323 13.99 -8.63 42.94
C LYS A 323 14.91 -8.33 44.12
N ILE A 324 15.59 -7.18 44.12
CA ILE A 324 16.43 -6.75 45.25
C ILE A 324 15.57 -6.50 46.48
N ALA A 325 14.42 -5.83 46.32
CA ALA A 325 13.50 -5.54 47.42
C ALA A 325 12.84 -6.80 48.01
N GLU A 326 12.57 -7.82 47.19
CA GLU A 326 11.91 -9.07 47.60
C GLU A 326 12.90 -10.12 48.14
N SER A 327 14.18 -10.03 47.75
CA SER A 327 15.20 -11.00 48.16
C SER A 327 15.63 -10.78 49.60
N LYS A 328 15.62 -11.84 50.40
CA LYS A 328 16.22 -11.85 51.75
C LYS A 328 17.67 -12.37 51.76
N ASN A 329 18.13 -12.94 50.65
CA ASN A 329 19.48 -13.52 50.53
C ASN A 329 20.49 -12.45 50.09
N GLU A 330 21.48 -12.19 50.94
CA GLU A 330 22.49 -11.14 50.74
C GLU A 330 23.37 -11.35 49.50
N THR A 331 23.69 -12.60 49.16
CA THR A 331 24.47 -12.94 47.96
C THR A 331 23.68 -12.67 46.69
N VAL A 332 22.37 -12.96 46.70
CA VAL A 332 21.45 -12.67 45.59
C VAL A 332 21.28 -11.17 45.42
N ILE A 333 21.16 -10.42 46.53
CA ILE A 333 21.09 -8.95 46.53
C ILE A 333 22.34 -8.36 45.86
N LYS A 334 23.56 -8.70 46.33
CA LYS A 334 24.82 -8.19 45.77
C LYS A 334 24.96 -8.48 44.27
N LYS A 335 24.55 -9.67 43.82
CA LYS A 335 24.58 -10.04 42.39
C LYS A 335 23.59 -9.25 41.54
N GLU A 336 22.37 -9.04 42.03
CA GLU A 336 21.37 -8.23 41.33
C GLU A 336 21.70 -6.72 41.37
N GLU A 337 22.39 -6.21 42.40
CA GLU A 337 22.88 -4.83 42.45
C GLU A 337 23.93 -4.54 41.37
N ILE A 338 24.90 -5.45 41.18
CA ILE A 338 25.88 -5.35 40.08
C ILE A 338 25.14 -5.36 38.73
N THR A 339 24.14 -6.22 38.61
CA THR A 339 23.32 -6.33 37.39
C THR A 339 22.51 -5.05 37.14
N LEU A 340 21.93 -4.47 38.20
CA LEU A 340 21.20 -3.21 38.19
C LEU A 340 22.12 -2.05 37.76
N ALA A 341 23.34 -1.97 38.29
CA ALA A 341 24.33 -0.97 37.91
C ALA A 341 24.70 -1.06 36.43
N LYS A 342 24.96 -2.28 35.92
CA LYS A 342 25.20 -2.52 34.48
C LYS A 342 24.01 -2.08 33.61
N ARG A 343 22.78 -2.39 34.04
CA ARG A 343 21.55 -2.00 33.32
C ARG A 343 21.31 -0.50 33.35
N LYS A 344 21.51 0.17 34.50
CA LYS A 344 21.44 1.64 34.61
C LYS A 344 22.46 2.32 33.69
N LEU A 345 23.70 1.82 33.66
CA LEU A 345 24.72 2.33 32.74
C LEU A 345 24.29 2.16 31.28
N ALA A 346 23.70 1.02 30.92
CA ALA A 346 23.17 0.79 29.58
C ALA A 346 22.03 1.75 29.21
N VAL A 347 21.10 2.04 30.13
CA VAL A 347 20.05 3.06 29.96
C VAL A 347 20.67 4.44 29.72
N THR A 348 21.66 4.84 30.52
CA THR A 348 22.34 6.13 30.35
C THR A 348 23.05 6.23 29.00
N LYS A 349 23.75 5.16 28.56
CA LYS A 349 24.38 5.11 27.22
C LYS A 349 23.35 5.19 26.09
N ALA A 350 22.20 4.52 26.23
CA ALA A 350 21.10 4.60 25.27
C ALA A 350 20.52 6.02 25.19
N LYS A 351 20.21 6.65 26.34
CA LYS A 351 19.73 8.05 26.40
C LYS A 351 20.73 9.02 25.80
N ALA A 352 22.03 8.86 26.08
CA ALA A 352 23.08 9.67 25.48
C ALA A 352 23.17 9.51 23.95
N THR A 353 22.97 8.29 23.45
CA THR A 353 22.96 8.00 22.01
C THR A 353 21.77 8.68 21.31
N ILE A 354 20.57 8.60 21.90
CA ILE A 354 19.37 9.30 21.41
C ILE A 354 19.63 10.81 21.36
N LYS A 355 20.16 11.38 22.46
CA LYS A 355 20.47 12.81 22.55
C LYS A 355 21.49 13.23 21.48
N LYS A 356 22.56 12.46 21.28
CA LYS A 356 23.58 12.72 20.25
C LYS A 356 23.00 12.67 18.83
N ARG A 357 22.06 11.76 18.57
CA ARG A 357 21.36 11.67 17.28
C ARG A 357 20.45 12.87 17.07
N ARG A 358 19.65 13.24 18.08
CA ARG A 358 18.77 14.41 18.03
C ARG A 358 19.54 15.70 17.74
N ILE A 359 20.67 15.93 18.43
CA ILE A 359 21.53 17.09 18.19
C ILE A 359 22.08 17.12 16.75
N ARG A 360 22.54 15.96 16.24
CA ARG A 360 23.01 15.85 14.86
C ARG A 360 21.90 16.16 13.86
N GLY A 361 20.73 15.57 14.08
CA GLY A 361 19.55 15.82 13.27
C GLY A 361 19.18 17.31 13.23
N GLU A 362 19.12 17.96 14.40
CA GLU A 362 18.76 19.38 14.53
C GLU A 362 19.77 20.28 13.81
N ARG A 363 21.07 19.94 13.87
CA ARG A 363 22.13 20.66 13.14
C ARG A 363 21.93 20.56 11.62
N TYR A 364 21.79 19.34 11.10
CA TYR A 364 21.53 19.13 9.67
C TYR A 364 20.20 19.76 9.22
N GLU A 365 19.20 19.83 10.11
CA GLU A 365 17.92 20.47 9.80
C GLU A 365 18.11 21.96 9.57
N LYS A 366 18.85 22.59 10.47
CA LYS A 366 19.21 23.99 10.35
C LYS A 366 19.97 24.28 9.05
N GLU A 367 21.00 23.49 8.74
CA GLU A 367 21.80 23.62 7.50
C GLU A 367 20.94 23.47 6.23
N TYR A 368 20.02 22.52 6.22
CA TYR A 368 19.11 22.29 5.09
C TYR A 368 18.07 23.40 4.93
N LEU A 369 17.50 23.90 6.03
CA LEU A 369 16.58 25.04 6.00
C LEU A 369 17.29 26.29 5.48
N GLU A 370 18.52 26.54 5.94
CA GLU A 370 19.37 27.62 5.43
C GLU A 370 19.60 27.45 3.92
N TYR A 371 19.89 26.24 3.44
CA TYR A 371 20.02 25.94 2.00
C TYR A 371 18.72 26.21 1.21
N ILE A 372 17.55 25.76 1.69
CA ILE A 372 16.27 26.00 1.03
C ILE A 372 15.95 27.49 0.97
N ILE A 373 16.15 28.21 2.07
CA ILE A 373 15.89 29.65 2.14
C ILE A 373 16.79 30.37 1.14
N LYS A 374 18.08 30.06 1.13
CA LYS A 374 19.03 30.61 0.17
C LYS A 374 18.59 30.37 -1.27
N LYS A 375 18.23 29.13 -1.61
CA LYS A 375 17.77 28.77 -2.96
C LYS A 375 16.48 29.51 -3.36
N LYS A 376 15.50 29.61 -2.46
CA LYS A 376 14.26 30.35 -2.73
C LYS A 376 14.49 31.85 -2.93
N LEU A 377 15.46 32.43 -2.22
CA LEU A 377 15.86 33.82 -2.42
C LEU A 377 16.53 33.99 -3.79
N GLU A 378 17.46 33.11 -4.16
CA GLU A 378 18.10 33.11 -5.47
C GLU A 378 17.07 32.96 -6.62
N ASP A 379 16.08 32.09 -6.46
CA ASP A 379 15.00 31.89 -7.45
C ASP A 379 14.12 33.14 -7.58
N ARG A 380 13.83 33.84 -6.48
CA ARG A 380 13.09 35.11 -6.49
C ARG A 380 13.89 36.21 -7.17
N GLU A 381 15.17 36.36 -6.85
CA GLU A 381 16.05 37.34 -7.49
C GLU A 381 16.17 37.08 -9.00
N ARG A 382 16.26 35.80 -9.41
CA ARG A 382 16.23 35.44 -10.84
C ARG A 382 14.91 35.83 -11.50
N ALA A 383 13.78 35.55 -10.84
CA ALA A 383 12.46 35.91 -11.38
C ALA A 383 12.28 37.43 -11.50
N GLU A 384 12.77 38.21 -10.52
CA GLU A 384 12.75 39.68 -10.55
C GLU A 384 13.66 40.23 -11.67
N LYS A 385 14.88 39.68 -11.83
CA LYS A 385 15.75 40.04 -12.96
C LYS A 385 15.09 39.77 -14.31
N ILE A 386 14.39 38.65 -14.46
CA ILE A 386 13.65 38.32 -15.69
C ILE A 386 12.54 39.35 -15.94
N LYS A 387 11.76 39.71 -14.90
CA LYS A 387 10.71 40.73 -15.01
C LYS A 387 11.25 42.09 -15.41
N LEU A 388 12.30 42.57 -14.73
CA LEU A 388 12.96 43.85 -15.06
C LEU A 388 13.50 43.85 -16.50
N THR A 389 14.09 42.74 -16.95
CA THR A 389 14.59 42.62 -18.33
C THR A 389 13.46 42.66 -19.36
N ALA A 390 12.30 42.06 -19.05
CA ALA A 390 11.11 42.11 -19.90
C ALA A 390 10.51 43.53 -19.99
N GLU A 391 10.41 44.25 -18.86
CA GLU A 391 9.91 45.64 -18.81
C GLU A 391 10.85 46.61 -19.55
N THR A 392 12.17 46.42 -19.42
CA THR A 392 13.17 47.26 -20.12
C THR A 392 13.12 47.06 -21.64
N LYS A 393 12.79 45.85 -22.12
CA LYS A 393 12.57 45.58 -23.55
C LYS A 393 11.26 46.18 -24.06
N SER A 394 10.21 46.19 -23.24
CA SER A 394 8.93 46.82 -23.57
C SER A 394 9.06 48.34 -23.77
N ASN A 395 9.81 49.02 -22.90
CA ASN A 395 10.00 50.48 -22.97
C ASN A 395 10.99 50.95 -24.05
N LYS A 396 11.76 50.05 -24.68
CA LYS A 396 12.64 50.39 -25.81
C LYS A 396 11.97 50.25 -27.17
N THR A 397 10.70 49.87 -27.23
CA THR A 397 9.93 49.93 -28.48
C THR A 397 9.55 51.39 -28.73
N PRO A 398 10.13 52.09 -29.72
CA PRO A 398 9.78 53.48 -29.96
C PRO A 398 8.31 53.53 -30.37
N LYS A 399 7.52 54.35 -29.67
CA LYS A 399 6.18 54.76 -30.11
C LYS A 399 6.35 55.32 -31.52
N LYS A 400 6.02 54.51 -32.55
CA LYS A 400 5.84 55.01 -33.91
C LYS A 400 4.67 55.98 -33.87
N VAL A 401 4.98 57.25 -33.66
CA VAL A 401 4.12 58.35 -34.07
C VAL A 401 4.14 58.32 -35.59
N ASN A 402 3.12 57.72 -36.19
CA ASN A 402 2.80 57.96 -37.58
C ASN A 402 1.29 58.08 -37.69
N GLY A 403 0.85 59.34 -37.78
CA GLY A 403 -0.41 59.68 -38.38
C GLY A 403 -0.44 59.20 -39.83
N LYS A 404 -1.57 58.63 -40.23
CA LYS A 404 -2.31 58.91 -41.46
C LYS A 404 -3.43 57.89 -41.55
N SER A 405 -4.60 58.34 -41.12
CA SER A 405 -5.89 57.83 -41.54
C SER A 405 -5.96 57.71 -43.07
N LYS A 406 -6.30 56.51 -43.58
CA LYS A 406 -7.00 56.29 -44.85
C LYS A 406 -7.57 54.85 -44.87
N PRO A 407 -8.63 54.58 -45.64
CA PRO A 407 -9.89 54.10 -45.09
C PRO A 407 -10.12 52.60 -45.29
N SER A 408 -11.07 52.11 -44.49
CA SER A 408 -11.65 50.77 -44.50
C SER A 408 -12.10 50.32 -45.89
N THR A 409 -11.67 49.12 -46.28
CA THR A 409 -12.42 48.29 -47.22
C THR A 409 -12.84 47.00 -46.51
N SER A 410 -14.14 46.90 -46.29
CA SER A 410 -14.83 45.71 -45.81
C SER A 410 -14.75 44.62 -46.89
N LYS A 411 -14.32 43.42 -46.51
CA LYS A 411 -14.70 42.19 -47.21
C LYS A 411 -15.08 41.13 -46.19
N THR A 412 -16.38 41.12 -45.93
CA THR A 412 -17.16 40.01 -45.40
C THR A 412 -16.82 38.73 -46.17
N LYS A 413 -16.21 37.74 -45.52
CA LYS A 413 -16.17 36.36 -46.03
C LYS A 413 -17.22 35.54 -45.29
N ALA A 414 -18.31 35.29 -46.00
CA ALA A 414 -19.33 34.33 -45.64
C ALA A 414 -18.72 32.93 -45.51
N ARG A 415 -19.03 32.25 -44.40
CA ARG A 415 -18.73 30.83 -44.18
C ARG A 415 -20.00 30.06 -44.58
N LYS A 416 -19.93 29.30 -45.68
CA LYS A 416 -20.95 28.29 -46.03
C LYS A 416 -20.71 27.03 -45.19
N LYS A 417 -21.84 26.35 -44.96
CA LYS A 417 -22.09 25.17 -44.12
C LYS A 417 -21.07 24.06 -44.25
#